data_AF-A0A2P4YEU0-F1
#
_entry.id   AF-A0A2P4YEU0-F1
#
_cell.length_a   1.000
_cell.length_b   1.000
_cell.length_c   1.000
_cell.angle_alpha   90.00
_cell.angle_beta   90.00
_cell.angle_gamma   90.00
#
_symmetry.space_group_name_H-M   'P 1'
#
loop_
_entity.id
_entity.type
_entity.pdbx_description
1 polymer ?
#
loop_
_entity_poly.entity_id
_entity_poly.type
_entity_poly.pdbx_seq_one_letter_code
_entity_poly.pdbx_strand_id
1 'polypeptide(L)'
;MELFRFAVLVALLVCVESTSTMTAPAVLFSEAQSGHVQTRSLRTENDDENRMNFNVITDAVKSTRFELWLIRKKSGVAVLNKLQLGNNIDDALKNTQLNTLWKYVEMFNNKYPTTKISVIDSLRIHYTDDVVMKALVNAKQVDDTKVVATKLETELFEGWMKNTESVDDVFTILKLHEQGSQLFRSEKLDILENYIAFINGKKHKKESLADVLTKGFGEKQLLSILGVAKGEALTAKKATELETKVLLAKAEGQMKALQKLYLADDGLESVIRSKYLDKLEKYINTLSTRYDNKDVSLIRTLMTKYGDRAVAKALVDAKSVKGTQAIATKLQTQQFEAWAKDGKSVDDVFELLQLKRLQENVVNSRALETLEGYINVFNRKNSAHESFMGTLSKGFGGDSDLAIMLETAKVSSITDKKATELQTKLFQHWFDEGVDWKKLIYDRFKVPPLDMATREQIRIAQDYRAFFNSKNSV
;
A
#
# COMPACT_ATOMS: atom_id res chain seq x y z
N MET A 1 5.35 38.49 59.67
CA MET A 1 4.42 37.58 60.37
C MET A 1 4.82 36.19 59.96
N GLU A 2 5.74 35.60 60.73
CA GLU A 2 5.47 34.74 61.90
C GLU A 2 5.65 33.28 61.42
N LEU A 3 6.77 32.66 61.78
CA LEU A 3 6.89 31.70 62.90
C LEU A 3 6.47 30.28 62.45
N PHE A 4 7.14 29.15 62.68
CA PHE A 4 8.28 28.68 63.47
C PHE A 4 8.74 27.36 62.78
N ARG A 5 10.04 27.08 62.57
CA ARG A 5 10.96 26.24 63.40
C ARG A 5 10.51 24.77 63.58
N PHE A 6 11.32 23.72 63.57
CA PHE A 6 12.67 23.38 64.06
C PHE A 6 13.07 22.05 63.35
N ALA A 7 14.28 21.48 63.30
CA ALA A 7 15.68 21.80 63.58
C ALA A 7 16.53 20.59 63.09
N VAL A 8 17.69 20.78 62.46
CA VAL A 8 19.08 20.73 63.01
C VAL A 8 19.42 19.34 63.63
N LEU A 9 20.44 18.57 63.23
CA LEU A 9 21.90 18.75 63.33
C LEU A 9 22.61 17.61 62.52
N VAL A 10 23.66 17.87 61.70
CA VAL A 10 25.13 17.82 62.01
C VAL A 10 25.64 16.36 62.09
N ALA A 11 26.79 15.90 61.57
CA ALA A 11 28.12 16.43 61.26
C ALA A 11 28.80 15.51 60.20
N LEU A 12 29.68 15.99 59.32
CA LEU A 12 31.17 15.89 59.35
C LEU A 12 31.71 14.44 59.49
N LEU A 13 32.82 13.97 58.92
CA LEU A 13 33.85 14.34 57.93
C LEU A 13 34.91 13.20 58.09
N VAL A 14 35.87 13.08 57.16
CA VAL A 14 37.22 12.50 57.33
C VAL A 14 37.54 11.27 56.45
N CYS A 15 38.45 11.53 55.52
CA CYS A 15 39.27 10.61 54.74
C CYS A 15 40.27 9.84 55.61
N VAL A 16 40.64 8.62 55.22
CA VAL A 16 42.03 8.12 55.33
C VAL A 16 42.31 7.15 54.17
N GLU A 17 43.34 7.45 53.37
CA GLU A 17 44.04 6.52 52.49
C GLU A 17 44.95 5.60 53.31
N SER A 18 45.17 4.36 52.89
CA SER A 18 46.48 3.70 52.94
C SER A 18 46.50 2.42 52.10
N THR A 19 47.60 2.27 51.38
CA THR A 19 48.03 1.21 50.48
C THR A 19 48.49 -0.06 51.21
N SER A 20 48.54 -1.21 50.51
CA SER A 20 49.74 -2.09 50.35
C SER A 20 49.41 -3.59 50.15
N THR A 21 49.68 -4.06 48.92
CA THR A 21 50.44 -5.26 48.49
C THR A 21 50.23 -6.69 49.06
N MET A 22 50.04 -7.61 48.09
CA MET A 22 50.62 -8.98 47.92
C MET A 22 50.18 -10.09 48.90
N THR A 23 49.75 -11.28 48.49
CA THR A 23 50.49 -12.32 47.74
C THR A 23 49.53 -13.51 47.46
N ALA A 24 49.75 -14.24 46.37
CA ALA A 24 49.21 -15.60 46.16
C ALA A 24 50.06 -16.63 46.95
N PRO A 25 49.57 -17.87 47.14
CA PRO A 25 50.07 -18.91 46.23
C PRO A 25 49.03 -19.94 45.78
N ALA A 26 49.37 -20.58 44.66
CA ALA A 26 48.69 -21.69 44.00
C ALA A 26 49.13 -23.06 44.55
N VAL A 27 48.22 -24.05 44.53
CA VAL A 27 48.44 -25.52 44.35
C VAL A 27 47.05 -26.10 43.94
N LEU A 28 46.75 -26.54 42.71
CA LEU A 28 47.11 -27.75 41.90
C LEU A 28 46.26 -29.02 42.14
N PHE A 29 45.84 -29.63 41.01
CA PHE A 29 45.22 -30.97 40.75
C PHE A 29 43.75 -31.20 41.18
N SER A 30 42.86 -31.96 40.53
CA SER A 30 42.72 -32.72 39.25
C SER A 30 41.28 -33.31 39.30
N GLU A 31 40.44 -33.11 38.27
CA GLU A 31 40.02 -34.06 37.23
C GLU A 31 39.05 -35.21 37.63
N ALA A 32 37.97 -35.30 36.84
CA ALA A 32 37.17 -36.48 36.43
C ALA A 32 36.06 -37.13 37.31
N GLN A 33 34.85 -37.06 36.72
CA GLN A 33 33.87 -38.13 36.44
C GLN A 33 32.88 -38.68 37.51
N SER A 34 31.60 -38.30 37.28
CA SER A 34 30.48 -39.18 36.89
C SER A 34 30.30 -40.55 37.57
N GLY A 35 29.16 -40.72 38.25
CA GLY A 35 28.54 -42.03 38.47
C GLY A 35 27.17 -41.95 39.17
N HIS A 36 26.08 -42.21 38.44
CA HIS A 36 24.74 -42.54 38.95
C HIS A 36 24.81 -43.76 39.91
N VAL A 37 23.89 -43.96 40.88
CA VAL A 37 22.60 -44.64 40.66
C VAL A 37 21.80 -44.79 41.99
N GLN A 38 20.49 -44.53 41.88
CA GLN A 38 19.29 -45.08 42.57
C GLN A 38 19.02 -44.95 44.09
N THR A 39 18.05 -44.07 44.37
CA THR A 39 16.72 -44.31 44.97
C THR A 39 16.52 -45.43 46.02
N ARG A 40 16.09 -45.02 47.21
CA ARG A 40 15.05 -45.71 47.99
C ARG A 40 13.92 -44.74 48.32
N SER A 41 12.71 -45.12 47.94
CA SER A 41 11.46 -44.43 48.21
C SER A 41 10.94 -44.82 49.60
N LEU A 42 10.60 -43.84 50.42
CA LEU A 42 9.71 -43.97 51.57
C LEU A 42 8.58 -42.94 51.39
N ARG A 43 7.33 -43.41 51.45
CA ARG A 43 6.13 -42.58 51.58
C ARG A 43 5.81 -42.45 53.07
N THR A 44 5.59 -41.23 53.56
CA THR A 44 4.38 -40.77 54.28
C THR A 44 4.44 -39.24 54.44
N GLU A 45 3.25 -38.64 54.53
CA GLU A 45 2.88 -37.24 54.29
C GLU A 45 3.32 -36.19 55.31
N ASN A 46 3.25 -34.94 54.81
CA ASN A 46 3.12 -33.63 55.46
C ASN A 46 4.33 -33.06 56.20
N ASP A 47 4.99 -32.09 55.55
CA ASP A 47 4.88 -30.69 56.00
C ASP A 47 5.30 -29.73 54.88
N ASP A 48 4.71 -28.54 54.94
CA ASP A 48 4.79 -27.42 54.01
C ASP A 48 6.23 -27.00 53.63
N GLU A 49 6.80 -27.62 52.60
CA GLU A 49 7.89 -26.99 51.87
C GLU A 49 7.35 -26.19 50.70
N ASN A 50 7.16 -24.93 51.01
CA ASN A 50 7.13 -23.74 50.16
C ASN A 50 8.17 -23.87 49.02
N ARG A 51 7.86 -24.66 48.00
CA ARG A 51 8.59 -24.69 46.73
C ARG A 51 8.35 -23.36 46.07
N MET A 52 9.14 -22.35 46.46
CA MET A 52 9.20 -21.08 45.77
C MET A 52 9.34 -21.36 44.29
N ASN A 53 8.27 -21.06 43.56
CA ASN A 53 8.17 -21.31 42.14
C ASN A 53 9.37 -20.64 41.47
N PHE A 54 10.20 -21.40 40.76
CA PHE A 54 11.42 -20.90 40.12
C PHE A 54 11.13 -19.67 39.23
N ASN A 55 9.93 -19.61 38.65
CA ASN A 55 9.42 -18.46 37.91
C ASN A 55 9.32 -17.19 38.78
N VAL A 56 8.84 -17.30 40.02
CA VAL A 56 8.72 -16.19 40.99
C VAL A 56 10.10 -15.65 41.38
N ILE A 57 11.10 -16.52 41.56
CA ILE A 57 12.48 -16.11 41.83
C ILE A 57 13.08 -15.39 40.60
N THR A 58 12.87 -15.92 39.39
CA THR A 58 13.36 -15.24 38.17
C THR A 58 12.68 -13.90 37.93
N ASP A 59 11.40 -13.77 38.27
CA ASP A 59 10.65 -12.51 38.12
C ASP A 59 11.04 -11.50 39.19
N ALA A 60 11.29 -11.93 40.43
CA ALA A 60 11.82 -11.07 41.49
C ALA A 60 13.23 -10.56 41.16
N VAL A 61 14.11 -11.40 40.60
CA VAL A 61 15.45 -10.99 40.16
C VAL A 61 15.38 -10.02 38.97
N LYS A 62 14.51 -10.29 37.98
CA LYS A 62 14.27 -9.38 36.85
C LYS A 62 13.72 -8.03 37.30
N SER A 63 12.72 -8.04 38.18
CA SER A 63 12.13 -6.83 38.78
C SER A 63 13.19 -6.00 39.52
N THR A 64 13.99 -6.65 40.37
CA THR A 64 15.11 -6.00 41.07
C THR A 64 16.12 -5.35 40.11
N ARG A 65 16.42 -6.02 38.99
CA ARG A 65 17.33 -5.50 37.94
C ARG A 65 16.76 -4.26 37.25
N PHE A 66 15.48 -4.28 36.90
CA PHE A 66 14.81 -3.13 36.27
C PHE A 66 14.81 -1.90 37.19
N GLU A 67 14.50 -2.07 38.47
CA GLU A 67 14.52 -0.95 39.43
C GLU A 67 15.92 -0.33 39.55
N LEU A 68 16.96 -1.16 39.65
CA LEU A 68 18.35 -0.69 39.65
C LEU A 68 18.73 0.10 38.40
N TRP A 69 18.23 -0.29 37.23
CA TRP A 69 18.46 0.44 35.98
C TRP A 69 17.70 1.77 35.94
N LEU A 70 16.46 1.78 36.40
CA LEU A 70 15.63 2.99 36.48
C LEU A 70 16.21 4.01 37.46
N ILE A 71 16.58 3.59 38.67
CA ILE A 71 17.19 4.47 39.69
C ILE A 71 18.47 5.12 39.13
N ARG A 72 19.28 4.35 38.39
CA ARG A 72 20.51 4.83 37.76
C ARG A 72 20.29 5.52 36.41
N LYS A 73 19.03 5.71 35.99
CA LYS A 73 18.62 6.33 34.72
C LYS A 73 19.43 5.83 33.52
N LYS A 74 19.62 4.51 33.39
CA LYS A 74 20.44 3.96 32.31
C LYS A 74 19.85 4.30 30.93
N SER A 75 20.69 4.71 29.99
CA SER A 75 20.27 4.86 28.59
C SER A 75 19.86 3.50 28.02
N GLY A 76 19.02 3.50 26.98
CA GLY A 76 18.64 2.26 26.31
C GLY A 76 19.86 1.51 25.74
N VAL A 77 20.88 2.22 25.24
CA VAL A 77 22.18 1.63 24.82
C VAL A 77 22.88 0.92 25.98
N ALA A 78 22.91 1.52 27.18
CA ALA A 78 23.53 0.89 28.33
C ALA A 78 22.79 -0.38 28.79
N VAL A 79 21.47 -0.43 28.60
CA VAL A 79 20.67 -1.63 28.88
C VAL A 79 20.84 -2.68 27.78
N LEU A 80 20.84 -2.28 26.50
CA LEU A 80 21.14 -3.13 25.34
C LEU A 80 22.46 -3.87 25.54
N ASN A 81 23.54 -3.15 25.88
CA ASN A 81 24.86 -3.74 26.16
C ASN A 81 24.80 -4.76 27.32
N LYS A 82 24.03 -4.47 28.36
CA LYS A 82 23.85 -5.39 29.51
C LYS A 82 23.00 -6.61 29.18
N LEU A 83 22.14 -6.53 28.18
CA LEU A 83 21.37 -7.64 27.65
C LEU A 83 22.18 -8.48 26.66
N GLN A 84 23.42 -8.06 26.35
CA GLN A 84 24.32 -8.75 25.43
C GLN A 84 23.64 -8.99 24.08
N LEU A 85 22.92 -7.99 23.57
CA LEU A 85 22.24 -8.06 22.27
C LEU A 85 23.20 -8.09 21.07
N GLY A 86 24.46 -8.52 21.28
CA GLY A 86 25.47 -8.71 20.24
C GLY A 86 25.96 -7.42 19.59
N ASN A 87 27.03 -7.53 18.80
CA ASN A 87 27.51 -6.45 17.92
C ASN A 87 26.90 -6.54 16.50
N ASN A 88 26.05 -7.55 16.26
CA ASN A 88 25.34 -7.77 15.00
C ASN A 88 23.85 -7.58 15.22
N ILE A 89 23.23 -6.68 14.45
CA ILE A 89 21.81 -6.38 14.56
C ILE A 89 20.92 -7.54 14.12
N ASP A 90 21.34 -8.37 13.16
CA ASP A 90 20.53 -9.50 12.69
C ASP A 90 20.30 -10.53 13.82
N ASP A 91 21.32 -10.73 14.64
CA ASP A 91 21.24 -11.59 15.83
C ASP A 91 20.41 -10.92 16.93
N ALA A 92 20.56 -9.60 17.10
CA ALA A 92 19.77 -8.82 18.05
C ALA A 92 18.27 -8.88 17.77
N LEU A 93 17.86 -8.81 16.49
CA LEU A 93 16.47 -8.86 16.06
C LEU A 93 15.82 -10.23 16.30
N LYS A 94 16.60 -11.31 16.29
CA LYS A 94 16.12 -12.66 16.63
C LYS A 94 16.11 -12.94 18.13
N ASN A 95 16.79 -12.10 18.91
CA ASN A 95 16.99 -12.34 20.33
C ASN A 95 15.77 -11.92 21.15
N THR A 96 15.22 -12.84 21.93
CA THR A 96 14.06 -12.61 22.79
C THR A 96 14.31 -11.55 23.88
N GLN A 97 15.57 -11.26 24.21
CA GLN A 97 15.95 -10.19 25.14
C GLN A 97 15.61 -8.79 24.64
N LEU A 98 15.33 -8.60 23.34
CA LEU A 98 14.84 -7.34 22.82
C LEU A 98 13.49 -6.95 23.46
N ASN A 99 12.66 -7.94 23.83
CA ASN A 99 11.44 -7.71 24.62
C ASN A 99 11.73 -7.18 26.03
N THR A 100 12.84 -7.61 26.64
CA THR A 100 13.31 -7.08 27.93
C THR A 100 13.70 -5.60 27.79
N LEU A 101 14.33 -5.22 26.67
CA LEU A 101 14.67 -3.81 26.38
C LEU A 101 13.41 -2.96 26.18
N TRP A 102 12.40 -3.45 25.44
CA TRP A 102 11.13 -2.76 25.28
C TRP A 102 10.41 -2.50 26.62
N LYS A 103 10.33 -3.53 27.48
CA LYS A 103 9.74 -3.38 28.83
C LYS A 103 10.47 -2.33 29.65
N TYR A 104 11.81 -2.31 29.59
CA TYR A 104 12.59 -1.27 30.28
C TYR A 104 12.27 0.13 29.74
N VAL A 105 12.26 0.31 28.42
CA VAL A 105 11.97 1.60 27.77
C VAL A 105 10.58 2.10 28.15
N GLU A 106 9.57 1.23 28.19
CA GLU A 106 8.23 1.57 28.63
C GLU A 106 8.22 2.06 30.08
N MET A 107 8.81 1.30 31.02
CA MET A 107 8.92 1.69 32.42
C MET A 107 9.68 3.02 32.59
N PHE A 108 10.76 3.20 31.84
CA PHE A 108 11.58 4.42 31.88
C PHE A 108 10.78 5.63 31.39
N ASN A 109 10.06 5.51 30.28
CA ASN A 109 9.26 6.59 29.71
C ASN A 109 8.04 6.96 30.57
N ASN A 110 7.47 5.99 31.29
CA ASN A 110 6.40 6.23 32.26
C ASN A 110 6.91 6.98 33.50
N LYS A 111 8.11 6.62 33.99
CA LYS A 111 8.73 7.26 35.16
C LYS A 111 9.34 8.63 34.84
N TYR A 112 9.84 8.82 33.63
CA TYR A 112 10.53 10.03 33.18
C TYR A 112 9.90 10.59 31.88
N PRO A 113 8.68 11.15 31.95
CA PRO A 113 7.91 11.53 30.77
C PRO A 113 8.52 12.65 29.93
N THR A 114 9.43 13.45 30.50
CA THR A 114 10.12 14.57 29.83
C THR A 114 11.41 14.15 29.12
N THR A 115 11.96 12.97 29.42
CA THR A 115 13.22 12.46 28.85
C THR A 115 12.98 11.09 28.25
N LYS A 116 12.13 11.00 27.23
CA LYS A 116 11.78 9.70 26.65
C LYS A 116 12.94 9.11 25.84
N ILE A 117 13.07 7.79 25.87
CA ILE A 117 13.97 6.99 25.03
C ILE A 117 13.14 6.02 24.17
N SER A 118 13.73 5.45 23.12
CA SER A 118 13.10 4.41 22.30
C SER A 118 14.07 3.24 22.10
N VAL A 119 13.52 2.07 21.74
CA VAL A 119 14.36 0.92 21.40
C VAL A 119 15.07 1.19 20.07
N ILE A 120 14.35 1.69 19.08
CA ILE A 120 14.94 1.98 17.77
C ILE A 120 16.10 2.99 17.84
N ASP A 121 16.00 4.07 18.62
CA ASP A 121 17.11 5.02 18.76
C ASP A 121 18.30 4.39 19.47
N SER A 122 18.05 3.48 20.41
CA SER A 122 19.11 2.73 21.09
C SER A 122 19.85 1.80 20.12
N LEU A 123 19.12 1.14 19.22
CA LEU A 123 19.71 0.32 18.16
C LEU A 123 20.51 1.17 17.16
N ARG A 124 19.96 2.31 16.73
CA ARG A 124 20.61 3.28 15.82
C ARG A 124 21.92 3.83 16.37
N ILE A 125 21.94 4.21 17.65
CA ILE A 125 23.15 4.69 18.31
C ILE A 125 24.20 3.57 18.44
N HIS A 126 23.77 2.33 18.69
CA HIS A 126 24.68 1.21 18.92
C HIS A 126 25.24 0.59 17.63
N TYR A 127 24.38 0.28 16.64
CA TYR A 127 24.74 -0.42 15.41
C TYR A 127 24.98 0.50 14.21
N THR A 128 24.72 1.81 14.35
CA THR A 128 24.64 2.83 13.28
C THR A 128 23.35 2.82 12.47
N ASP A 129 22.93 4.00 12.03
CA ASP A 129 21.71 4.21 11.24
C ASP A 129 21.65 3.34 9.99
N ASP A 130 22.72 3.31 9.20
CA ASP A 130 22.75 2.62 7.91
C ASP A 130 22.55 1.11 8.06
N VAL A 131 23.22 0.52 9.05
CA VAL A 131 23.08 -0.90 9.39
C VAL A 131 21.67 -1.21 9.87
N VAL A 132 21.08 -0.32 10.67
CA VAL A 132 19.73 -0.50 11.20
C VAL A 132 18.67 -0.40 10.11
N MET A 133 18.73 0.60 9.23
CA MET A 133 17.74 0.73 8.14
C MET A 133 17.75 -0.50 7.23
N LYS A 134 18.94 -0.98 6.88
CA LYS A 134 19.10 -2.21 6.09
C LYS A 134 18.53 -3.43 6.81
N ALA A 135 18.86 -3.60 8.10
CA ALA A 135 18.37 -4.73 8.88
C ALA A 135 16.84 -4.72 9.03
N LEU A 136 16.21 -3.55 9.21
CA LEU A 136 14.75 -3.44 9.28
C LEU A 136 14.06 -3.90 8.00
N VAL A 137 14.55 -3.45 6.84
CA VAL A 137 13.97 -3.85 5.54
C VAL A 137 14.12 -5.36 5.32
N ASN A 138 15.31 -5.90 5.57
CA ASN A 138 15.59 -7.33 5.37
C ASN A 138 14.81 -8.22 6.35
N ALA A 139 14.76 -7.83 7.63
CA ALA A 139 14.06 -8.59 8.67
C ALA A 139 12.53 -8.62 8.46
N LYS A 140 11.95 -7.65 7.75
CA LYS A 140 10.53 -7.67 7.35
C LYS A 140 10.19 -8.73 6.30
N GLN A 141 11.19 -9.23 5.56
CA GLN A 141 11.01 -10.29 4.54
C GLN A 141 11.10 -11.70 5.12
N VAL A 142 11.46 -11.85 6.39
CA VAL A 142 11.61 -13.14 7.07
C VAL A 142 10.53 -13.28 8.14
N ASP A 143 9.73 -14.34 8.08
CA ASP A 143 8.55 -14.52 8.93
C ASP A 143 8.87 -14.39 10.44
N ASP A 144 9.95 -15.02 10.90
CA ASP A 144 10.38 -15.01 12.30
C ASP A 144 10.71 -13.60 12.82
N THR A 145 11.25 -12.73 11.96
CA THR A 145 11.69 -11.37 12.34
C THR A 145 10.76 -10.27 11.86
N LYS A 146 9.69 -10.60 11.13
CA LYS A 146 8.79 -9.62 10.53
C LYS A 146 8.06 -8.79 11.58
N VAL A 147 7.60 -9.42 12.66
CA VAL A 147 6.85 -8.75 13.73
C VAL A 147 7.74 -7.74 14.46
N VAL A 148 8.95 -8.14 14.84
CA VAL A 148 9.92 -7.28 15.54
C VAL A 148 10.37 -6.13 14.65
N ALA A 149 10.68 -6.39 13.38
CA ALA A 149 11.12 -5.36 12.44
C ALA A 149 10.00 -4.35 12.14
N THR A 150 8.75 -4.80 11.97
CA THR A 150 7.59 -3.92 11.78
C THR A 150 7.36 -3.03 12.99
N LYS A 151 7.51 -3.56 14.21
CA LYS A 151 7.39 -2.77 15.44
C LYS A 151 8.46 -1.69 15.53
N LEU A 152 9.72 -2.02 15.25
CA LEU A 152 10.83 -1.08 15.27
C LEU A 152 10.71 0.01 14.19
N GLU A 153 10.29 -0.36 12.98
CA GLU A 153 10.03 0.60 11.90
C GLU A 153 8.86 1.53 12.25
N THR A 154 7.82 1.02 12.91
CA THR A 154 6.72 1.85 13.42
C THR A 154 7.22 2.84 14.47
N GLU A 155 8.04 2.39 15.44
CA GLU A 155 8.67 3.30 16.41
C GLU A 155 9.54 4.37 15.74
N LEU A 156 10.28 4.02 14.68
CA LEU A 156 11.06 4.98 13.88
C LEU A 156 10.17 6.08 13.30
N PHE A 157 9.09 5.69 12.65
CA PHE A 157 8.17 6.61 11.96
C PHE A 157 7.39 7.47 12.96
N GLU A 158 6.97 6.92 14.09
CA GLU A 158 6.35 7.68 15.17
C GLU A 158 7.32 8.68 15.79
N GLY A 159 8.60 8.31 15.91
CA GLY A 159 9.68 9.21 16.32
C GLY A 159 9.81 10.42 15.38
N TRP A 160 9.94 10.17 14.08
CA TRP A 160 9.98 11.22 13.05
C TRP A 160 8.72 12.08 13.07
N MET A 161 7.53 11.48 13.19
CA MET A 161 6.28 12.23 13.29
C MET A 161 6.22 13.14 14.52
N LYS A 162 6.67 12.65 15.68
CA LYS A 162 6.68 13.41 16.93
C LYS A 162 7.65 14.59 16.86
N ASN A 163 8.76 14.41 16.17
CA ASN A 163 9.74 15.46 15.90
C ASN A 163 9.32 16.38 14.75
N THR A 164 8.10 16.22 14.23
CA THR A 164 7.51 17.01 13.13
C THR A 164 8.25 16.90 11.80
N GLU A 165 9.05 15.85 11.61
CA GLU A 165 9.82 15.62 10.39
C GLU A 165 8.86 15.40 9.20
N SER A 166 9.05 16.20 8.16
CA SER A 166 8.39 16.00 6.88
C SER A 166 9.05 14.86 6.11
N VAL A 167 8.43 14.46 5.00
CA VAL A 167 9.04 13.46 4.11
C VAL A 167 10.34 14.01 3.47
N ASP A 168 10.38 15.32 3.21
CA ASP A 168 11.57 16.00 2.68
C ASP A 168 12.71 16.01 3.72
N ASP A 169 12.37 16.16 5.02
CA ASP A 169 13.35 16.05 6.12
C ASP A 169 13.87 14.61 6.24
N VAL A 170 12.99 13.61 6.17
CA VAL A 170 13.39 12.19 6.22
C VAL A 170 14.28 11.80 5.04
N PHE A 171 14.02 12.33 3.83
CA PHE A 171 14.92 12.16 2.70
C PHE A 171 16.35 12.66 3.01
N THR A 172 16.44 13.79 3.73
CA THR A 172 17.71 14.38 4.18
C THR A 172 18.36 13.58 5.30
N ILE A 173 17.59 13.16 6.30
CA ILE A 173 18.04 12.32 7.43
C ILE A 173 18.65 11.00 6.92
N LEU A 174 18.02 10.39 5.91
CA LEU A 174 18.51 9.15 5.29
C LEU A 174 19.70 9.37 4.34
N LYS A 175 20.11 10.63 4.11
CA LYS A 175 21.21 11.02 3.24
C LYS A 175 21.08 10.49 1.81
N LEU A 176 19.84 10.41 1.32
CA LEU A 176 19.58 9.84 -0.01
C LEU A 176 20.19 10.69 -1.14
N HIS A 177 20.32 12.00 -0.93
CA HIS A 177 20.96 12.91 -1.88
C HIS A 177 22.43 12.58 -2.17
N GLU A 178 23.13 11.91 -1.23
CA GLU A 178 24.55 11.54 -1.35
C GLU A 178 24.74 10.27 -2.20
N GLN A 179 23.67 9.50 -2.47
CA GLN A 179 23.78 8.16 -3.06
C GLN A 179 23.78 8.15 -4.60
N GLY A 180 23.43 9.25 -5.27
CA GLY A 180 23.30 9.29 -6.73
C GLY A 180 22.44 8.15 -7.25
N SER A 181 22.81 7.47 -8.34
CA SER A 181 22.05 6.32 -8.87
C SER A 181 22.04 5.08 -7.97
N GLN A 182 22.95 4.97 -6.98
CA GLN A 182 22.97 3.83 -6.06
C GLN A 182 21.76 3.83 -5.10
N LEU A 183 21.02 4.94 -5.01
CA LEU A 183 19.82 5.01 -4.16
C LEU A 183 18.77 3.94 -4.52
N PHE A 184 18.72 3.50 -5.78
CA PHE A 184 17.74 2.51 -6.23
C PHE A 184 18.06 1.08 -5.81
N ARG A 185 19.23 0.86 -5.20
CA ARG A 185 19.64 -0.40 -4.55
C ARG A 185 19.66 -0.30 -3.02
N SER A 186 19.35 0.88 -2.48
CA SER A 186 19.50 1.20 -1.07
C SER A 186 18.21 0.91 -0.33
N GLU A 187 18.28 0.12 0.74
CA GLU A 187 17.14 -0.14 1.63
C GLU A 187 16.61 1.14 2.28
N LYS A 188 17.41 2.22 2.33
CA LYS A 188 16.95 3.53 2.79
C LYS A 188 15.88 4.13 1.89
N LEU A 189 15.89 3.82 0.58
CA LEU A 189 14.81 4.26 -0.31
C LEU A 189 13.50 3.56 0.05
N ASP A 190 13.56 2.28 0.41
CA ASP A 190 12.39 1.51 0.85
C ASP A 190 11.86 2.05 2.20
N ILE A 191 12.75 2.45 3.12
CA ILE A 191 12.35 3.13 4.36
C ILE A 191 11.63 4.45 4.07
N LEU A 192 12.12 5.26 3.14
CA LEU A 192 11.45 6.51 2.74
C LEU A 192 10.06 6.24 2.14
N GLU A 193 9.94 5.24 1.27
CA GLU A 193 8.66 4.83 0.68
C GLU A 193 7.66 4.34 1.74
N ASN A 194 8.13 3.53 2.69
CA ASN A 194 7.33 3.07 3.81
C ASN A 194 6.87 4.24 4.70
N TYR A 195 7.73 5.24 4.92
CA TYR A 195 7.36 6.46 5.66
C TYR A 195 6.33 7.32 4.90
N ILE A 196 6.48 7.47 3.58
CA ILE A 196 5.48 8.13 2.71
C ILE A 196 4.11 7.45 2.87
N ALA A 197 4.08 6.12 2.78
CA ALA A 197 2.85 5.33 2.94
C ALA A 197 2.23 5.53 4.34
N PHE A 198 3.06 5.50 5.39
CA PHE A 198 2.64 5.72 6.77
C PHE A 198 2.01 7.10 6.98
N ILE A 199 2.66 8.17 6.50
CA ILE A 199 2.17 9.55 6.61
C ILE A 199 0.91 9.78 5.79
N ASN A 200 0.85 9.28 4.55
CA ASN A 200 -0.32 9.43 3.70
C ASN A 200 -1.54 8.73 4.32
N GLY A 201 -1.35 7.56 4.93
CA GLY A 201 -2.39 6.84 5.66
C GLY A 201 -2.88 7.57 6.92
N LYS A 202 -1.99 8.25 7.66
CA LYS A 202 -2.32 8.94 8.92
C LYS A 202 -2.87 10.36 8.73
N LYS A 203 -2.31 11.14 7.81
CA LYS A 203 -2.59 12.58 7.65
C LYS A 203 -3.47 12.89 6.44
N HIS A 204 -3.98 11.88 5.72
CA HIS A 204 -4.67 12.03 4.43
C HIS A 204 -3.89 12.91 3.43
N LYS A 205 -2.56 12.89 3.54
CA LYS A 205 -1.66 13.57 2.60
C LYS A 205 -1.51 12.75 1.32
N LYS A 206 -0.99 13.40 0.26
CA LYS A 206 -0.69 12.79 -1.03
C LYS A 206 0.77 13.01 -1.40
N GLU A 207 1.68 12.77 -0.46
CA GLU A 207 3.11 12.81 -0.74
C GLU A 207 3.46 11.71 -1.75
N SER A 208 4.32 12.02 -2.71
CA SER A 208 4.79 11.11 -3.76
C SER A 208 6.29 11.00 -3.70
N LEU A 209 6.83 9.78 -3.85
CA LEU A 209 8.27 9.59 -3.95
C LEU A 209 8.88 10.43 -5.08
N ALA A 210 8.20 10.52 -6.23
CA ALA A 210 8.69 11.32 -7.35
C ALA A 210 8.82 12.80 -7.00
N ASP A 211 7.88 13.35 -6.22
CA ASP A 211 7.90 14.76 -5.82
C ASP A 211 9.01 15.03 -4.81
N VAL A 212 9.17 14.14 -3.82
CA VAL A 212 10.22 14.22 -2.80
C VAL A 212 11.60 14.15 -3.45
N LEU A 213 11.83 13.18 -4.34
CA LEU A 213 13.09 13.07 -5.08
C LEU A 213 13.29 14.29 -5.99
N THR A 214 12.23 14.84 -6.60
CA THR A 214 12.33 16.02 -7.47
C THR A 214 12.72 17.26 -6.68
N LYS A 215 12.19 17.45 -5.47
CA LYS A 215 12.61 18.53 -4.58
C LYS A 215 14.03 18.33 -4.06
N GLY A 216 14.36 17.10 -3.65
CA GLY A 216 15.64 16.77 -3.01
C GLY A 216 16.84 16.84 -3.96
N PHE A 217 16.69 16.37 -5.21
CA PHE A 217 17.76 16.43 -6.22
C PHE A 217 17.64 17.61 -7.17
N GLY A 218 16.44 18.16 -7.35
CA GLY A 218 16.11 18.99 -8.52
C GLY A 218 15.80 18.15 -9.76
N GLU A 219 14.81 18.59 -10.55
CA GLU A 219 14.27 17.85 -11.70
C GLU A 219 15.35 17.36 -12.68
N LYS A 220 16.27 18.24 -13.09
CA LYS A 220 17.32 17.92 -14.08
C LYS A 220 18.28 16.85 -13.57
N GLN A 221 18.71 16.95 -12.31
CA GLN A 221 19.63 15.98 -11.72
C GLN A 221 18.93 14.65 -11.47
N LEU A 222 17.69 14.67 -10.99
CA LEU A 222 16.89 13.46 -10.82
C LEU A 222 16.72 12.71 -12.15
N LEU A 223 16.38 13.40 -13.25
CA LEU A 223 16.24 12.75 -14.56
C LEU A 223 17.56 12.14 -15.05
N SER A 224 18.71 12.76 -14.74
CA SER A 224 20.02 12.17 -15.04
C SER A 224 20.27 10.90 -14.20
N ILE A 225 19.94 10.94 -12.91
CA ILE A 225 20.08 9.81 -11.98
C ILE A 225 19.19 8.63 -12.42
N LEU A 226 17.95 8.91 -12.78
CA LEU A 226 17.00 7.94 -13.31
C LEU A 226 17.47 7.35 -14.64
N GLY A 227 18.05 8.17 -15.53
CA GLY A 227 18.62 7.70 -16.79
C GLY A 227 19.74 6.66 -16.59
N VAL A 228 20.60 6.86 -15.60
CA VAL A 228 21.64 5.87 -15.23
C VAL A 228 21.00 4.59 -14.68
N ALA A 229 20.06 4.71 -13.74
CA ALA A 229 19.39 3.56 -13.14
C ALA A 229 18.54 2.77 -14.15
N LYS A 230 17.94 3.44 -15.14
CA LYS A 230 17.22 2.77 -16.24
C LYS A 230 18.09 1.82 -17.06
N GLY A 231 19.40 2.05 -17.11
CA GLY A 231 20.35 1.20 -17.82
C GLY A 231 20.68 -0.13 -17.12
N GLU A 232 20.22 -0.33 -15.87
CA GLU A 232 20.57 -1.51 -15.07
C GLU A 232 19.34 -2.41 -14.86
N ALA A 233 19.48 -3.70 -15.12
CA ALA A 233 18.34 -4.64 -15.12
C ALA A 233 17.51 -4.66 -13.82
N LEU A 234 18.15 -4.54 -12.66
CA LEU A 234 17.48 -4.61 -11.35
C LEU A 234 16.72 -3.33 -10.99
N THR A 235 17.16 -2.17 -11.48
CA THR A 235 16.60 -0.86 -11.10
C THR A 235 15.76 -0.26 -12.24
N ALA A 236 15.85 -0.82 -13.45
CA ALA A 236 15.20 -0.30 -14.66
C ALA A 236 13.70 -0.06 -14.52
N LYS A 237 12.96 -1.00 -13.92
CA LYS A 237 11.50 -0.88 -13.76
C LYS A 237 11.14 0.32 -12.88
N LYS A 238 11.66 0.37 -11.65
CA LYS A 238 11.39 1.45 -10.68
C LYS A 238 11.86 2.81 -11.20
N ALA A 239 13.03 2.85 -11.83
CA ALA A 239 13.57 4.06 -12.44
C ALA A 239 12.69 4.56 -13.60
N THR A 240 12.23 3.66 -14.47
CA THR A 240 11.31 4.02 -15.58
C THR A 240 9.98 4.54 -15.05
N GLU A 241 9.40 3.89 -14.04
CA GLU A 241 8.14 4.33 -13.42
C GLU A 241 8.26 5.72 -12.78
N LEU A 242 9.37 6.00 -12.08
CA LEU A 242 9.63 7.30 -11.48
C LEU A 242 9.91 8.38 -12.54
N GLU A 243 10.68 8.07 -13.57
CA GLU A 243 10.91 8.97 -14.70
C GLU A 243 9.59 9.34 -15.38
N THR A 244 8.71 8.36 -15.63
CA THR A 244 7.36 8.60 -16.16
C THR A 244 6.59 9.58 -15.29
N LYS A 245 6.59 9.39 -13.96
CA LYS A 245 5.89 10.30 -13.04
C LYS A 245 6.43 11.73 -13.11
N VAL A 246 7.76 11.90 -13.11
CA VAL A 246 8.41 13.22 -13.21
C VAL A 246 8.06 13.89 -14.54
N LEU A 247 8.13 13.16 -15.65
CA LEU A 247 7.85 13.70 -16.99
C LEU A 247 6.36 14.01 -17.21
N LEU A 248 5.44 13.23 -16.62
CA LEU A 248 4.01 13.53 -16.64
C LEU A 248 3.68 14.77 -15.81
N ALA A 249 4.30 14.96 -14.64
CA ALA A 249 4.15 16.18 -13.86
C ALA A 249 4.63 17.42 -14.64
N LYS A 250 5.75 17.27 -15.37
CA LYS A 250 6.25 18.30 -16.28
C LYS A 250 5.27 18.62 -17.42
N ALA A 251 4.68 17.60 -18.04
CA ALA A 251 3.65 17.75 -19.06
C ALA A 251 2.38 18.42 -18.51
N GLU A 252 1.96 18.09 -17.29
CA GLU A 252 0.84 18.77 -16.62
C GLU A 252 1.15 20.25 -16.38
N GLY A 253 2.38 20.59 -15.96
CA GLY A 253 2.82 21.98 -15.83
C GLY A 253 2.71 22.76 -17.14
N GLN A 254 3.16 22.17 -18.25
CA GLN A 254 3.03 22.76 -19.59
C GLN A 254 1.56 22.90 -20.00
N MET A 255 0.72 21.90 -19.71
CA MET A 255 -0.71 21.97 -19.97
C MET A 255 -1.36 23.13 -19.23
N LYS A 256 -1.07 23.32 -17.93
CA LYS A 256 -1.56 24.45 -17.14
C LYS A 256 -1.13 25.80 -17.73
N ALA A 257 0.12 25.92 -18.16
CA ALA A 257 0.64 27.14 -18.78
C ALA A 257 -0.08 27.45 -20.11
N LEU A 258 -0.30 26.44 -20.96
CA LEU A 258 -1.03 26.59 -22.21
C LEU A 258 -2.51 26.91 -21.98
N GLN A 259 -3.15 26.25 -21.01
CA GLN A 259 -4.53 26.53 -20.62
C GLN A 259 -4.71 27.99 -20.21
N LYS A 260 -3.85 28.50 -19.32
CA LYS A 260 -3.87 29.91 -18.89
C LYS A 260 -3.71 30.90 -20.05
N LEU A 261 -2.97 30.51 -21.10
CA LEU A 261 -2.71 31.37 -22.25
C LEU A 261 -3.85 31.35 -23.29
N TYR A 262 -4.53 30.21 -23.45
CA TYR A 262 -5.44 29.98 -24.58
C TYR A 262 -6.90 29.74 -24.19
N LEU A 263 -7.22 29.48 -22.92
CA LEU A 263 -8.57 29.20 -22.45
C LEU A 263 -9.00 30.13 -21.32
N ALA A 264 -10.30 30.42 -21.30
CA ALA A 264 -10.96 31.07 -20.17
C ALA A 264 -11.43 30.06 -19.09
N ASP A 265 -11.47 28.77 -19.41
CA ASP A 265 -11.96 27.68 -18.56
C ASP A 265 -11.01 26.46 -18.63
N ASP A 266 -10.87 25.70 -17.54
CA ASP A 266 -9.96 24.55 -17.41
C ASP A 266 -10.64 23.19 -17.68
N GLY A 267 -11.92 23.22 -18.09
CA GLY A 267 -12.73 22.06 -18.40
C GLY A 267 -12.13 21.16 -19.48
N LEU A 268 -12.11 19.84 -19.21
CA LEU A 268 -11.57 18.82 -20.10
C LEU A 268 -12.20 18.85 -21.51
N GLU A 269 -13.48 19.18 -21.63
CA GLU A 269 -14.15 19.29 -22.94
C GLU A 269 -13.56 20.43 -23.78
N SER A 270 -13.22 21.55 -23.15
CA SER A 270 -12.55 22.68 -23.79
C SER A 270 -11.15 22.27 -24.26
N VAL A 271 -10.41 21.53 -23.42
CA VAL A 271 -9.08 21.00 -23.75
C VAL A 271 -9.09 20.15 -25.01
N ILE A 272 -10.00 19.17 -25.09
CA ILE A 272 -10.07 18.22 -26.20
C ILE A 272 -10.43 18.91 -27.53
N ARG A 273 -11.21 19.99 -27.48
CA ARG A 273 -11.63 20.77 -28.66
C ARG A 273 -10.62 21.81 -29.10
N SER A 274 -9.60 22.08 -28.28
CA SER A 274 -8.73 23.23 -28.47
C SER A 274 -7.61 23.00 -29.49
N LYS A 275 -7.21 24.09 -30.15
CA LYS A 275 -6.03 24.11 -31.03
C LYS A 275 -4.69 24.02 -30.27
N TYR A 276 -4.68 24.15 -28.95
CA TYR A 276 -3.43 24.01 -28.18
C TYR A 276 -3.15 22.56 -27.79
N LEU A 277 -4.11 21.63 -27.97
CA LEU A 277 -3.89 20.20 -27.80
C LEU A 277 -2.72 19.72 -28.67
N ASP A 278 -2.61 20.20 -29.91
CA ASP A 278 -1.49 19.91 -30.82
C ASP A 278 -0.15 20.42 -30.29
N LYS A 279 -0.14 21.61 -29.65
CA LYS A 279 1.05 22.18 -29.03
C LYS A 279 1.49 21.34 -27.82
N LEU A 280 0.53 20.90 -27.02
CA LEU A 280 0.78 20.02 -25.89
C LEU A 280 1.27 18.64 -26.36
N GLU A 281 0.64 18.03 -27.37
CA GLU A 281 1.08 16.76 -27.95
C GLU A 281 2.50 16.85 -28.49
N LYS A 282 2.85 17.95 -29.21
CA LYS A 282 4.22 18.18 -29.69
C LYS A 282 5.23 18.29 -28.54
N TYR A 283 4.88 18.99 -27.47
CA TYR A 283 5.73 19.09 -26.28
C TYR A 283 5.95 17.72 -25.62
N ILE A 284 4.87 16.96 -25.41
CA ILE A 284 4.91 15.63 -24.82
C ILE A 284 5.72 14.67 -25.68
N ASN A 285 5.55 14.69 -27.00
CA ASN A 285 6.35 13.88 -27.92
C ASN A 285 7.85 14.24 -27.84
N THR A 286 8.17 15.51 -27.64
CA THR A 286 9.57 15.94 -27.41
C THR A 286 10.13 15.36 -26.12
N LEU A 287 9.34 15.29 -25.05
CA LEU A 287 9.74 14.63 -23.79
C LEU A 287 9.90 13.11 -23.99
N SER A 288 8.91 12.46 -24.58
CA SER A 288 8.90 11.02 -24.83
C SER A 288 10.13 10.57 -25.63
N THR A 289 10.44 11.26 -26.73
CA THR A 289 11.62 10.96 -27.55
C THR A 289 12.93 11.26 -26.83
N ARG A 290 13.01 12.37 -26.09
CA ARG A 290 14.25 12.77 -25.39
C ARG A 290 14.69 11.75 -24.34
N TYR A 291 13.73 11.18 -23.62
CA TYR A 291 13.99 10.26 -22.50
C TYR A 291 13.76 8.79 -22.86
N ASP A 292 13.46 8.49 -24.13
CA ASP A 292 13.03 7.17 -24.62
C ASP A 292 11.98 6.54 -23.70
N ASN A 293 10.93 7.31 -23.41
CA ASN A 293 9.87 6.91 -22.50
C ASN A 293 8.50 7.04 -23.17
N LYS A 294 8.03 5.92 -23.73
CA LYS A 294 6.78 5.82 -24.48
C LYS A 294 5.53 5.91 -23.60
N ASP A 295 5.67 5.84 -22.28
CA ASP A 295 4.56 6.06 -21.35
C ASP A 295 4.25 7.54 -21.15
N VAL A 296 5.17 8.43 -21.51
CA VAL A 296 4.92 9.87 -21.54
C VAL A 296 4.11 10.20 -22.80
N SER A 297 2.79 10.23 -22.67
CA SER A 297 1.86 10.45 -23.77
C SER A 297 0.76 11.43 -23.41
N LEU A 298 0.08 11.97 -24.43
CA LEU A 298 -1.03 12.91 -24.24
C LEU A 298 -2.15 12.25 -23.41
N ILE A 299 -2.52 11.01 -23.73
CA ILE A 299 -3.57 10.32 -22.99
C ILE A 299 -3.20 10.11 -21.52
N ARG A 300 -1.95 9.73 -21.22
CA ARG A 300 -1.50 9.55 -19.84
C ARG A 300 -1.48 10.87 -19.09
N THR A 301 -1.07 11.95 -19.73
CA THR A 301 -1.12 13.30 -19.13
C THR A 301 -2.56 13.69 -18.77
N LEU A 302 -3.53 13.43 -19.67
CA LEU A 302 -4.94 13.70 -19.41
C LEU A 302 -5.49 12.82 -18.27
N MET A 303 -5.17 11.52 -18.25
CA MET A 303 -5.63 10.60 -17.19
C MET A 303 -5.01 10.92 -15.83
N THR A 304 -3.73 11.30 -15.78
CA THR A 304 -3.08 11.77 -14.55
C THR A 304 -3.75 13.02 -14.01
N LYS A 305 -4.15 13.96 -14.88
CA LYS A 305 -4.78 15.21 -14.46
C LYS A 305 -6.24 15.06 -14.03
N TYR A 306 -7.04 14.44 -14.89
CA TYR A 306 -8.50 14.45 -14.80
C TYR A 306 -9.07 13.14 -14.25
N GLY A 307 -8.27 12.08 -14.19
CA GLY A 307 -8.68 10.74 -13.80
C GLY A 307 -9.27 9.95 -14.98
N ASP A 308 -9.07 8.63 -14.96
CA ASP A 308 -9.44 7.71 -16.04
C ASP A 308 -10.91 7.81 -16.45
N ARG A 309 -11.83 7.81 -15.47
CA ARG A 309 -13.28 7.88 -15.70
C ARG A 309 -13.70 9.17 -16.41
N ALA A 310 -13.18 10.31 -15.96
CA ALA A 310 -13.52 11.61 -16.54
C ALA A 310 -13.02 11.70 -17.98
N VAL A 311 -11.80 11.23 -18.23
CA VAL A 311 -11.22 11.13 -19.57
C VAL A 311 -12.03 10.19 -20.45
N ALA A 312 -12.40 9.00 -19.96
CA ALA A 312 -13.20 8.05 -20.72
C ALA A 312 -14.56 8.62 -21.13
N LYS A 313 -15.24 9.31 -20.21
CA LYS A 313 -16.50 10.02 -20.50
C LYS A 313 -16.30 11.11 -21.55
N ALA A 314 -15.31 11.99 -21.36
CA ALA A 314 -15.08 13.09 -22.28
C ALA A 314 -14.71 12.61 -23.70
N LEU A 315 -13.95 11.52 -23.80
CA LEU A 315 -13.58 10.93 -25.08
C LEU A 315 -14.76 10.29 -25.80
N VAL A 316 -15.60 9.52 -25.09
CA VAL A 316 -16.78 8.93 -25.73
C VAL A 316 -17.75 10.02 -26.19
N ASP A 317 -17.96 11.08 -25.39
CA ASP A 317 -18.77 12.23 -25.76
C ASP A 317 -18.22 12.95 -27.00
N ALA A 318 -16.91 13.21 -27.02
CA ALA A 318 -16.23 13.87 -28.15
C ALA A 318 -16.26 13.05 -29.46
N LYS A 319 -16.51 11.73 -29.41
CA LYS A 319 -16.72 10.92 -30.62
C LYS A 319 -18.01 11.27 -31.38
N SER A 320 -19.00 11.84 -30.71
CA SER A 320 -20.27 12.23 -31.34
C SER A 320 -20.27 13.66 -31.89
N VAL A 321 -19.14 14.36 -31.80
CA VAL A 321 -19.02 15.75 -32.23
C VAL A 321 -18.17 15.81 -33.50
N LYS A 322 -18.75 16.40 -34.55
CA LYS A 322 -18.07 16.64 -35.82
C LYS A 322 -16.82 17.50 -35.59
N GLY A 323 -15.66 17.04 -36.05
CA GLY A 323 -14.38 17.70 -35.88
C GLY A 323 -13.51 17.16 -34.74
N THR A 324 -14.09 16.55 -33.70
CA THR A 324 -13.33 15.91 -32.61
C THR A 324 -13.31 14.39 -32.68
N GLN A 325 -14.16 13.79 -33.52
CA GLN A 325 -14.32 12.33 -33.61
C GLN A 325 -13.00 11.58 -33.84
N ALA A 326 -12.16 12.05 -34.77
CA ALA A 326 -10.90 11.39 -35.11
C ALA A 326 -9.92 11.38 -33.93
N ILE A 327 -9.68 12.55 -33.31
CA ILE A 327 -8.78 12.66 -32.16
C ILE A 327 -9.33 11.91 -30.93
N ALA A 328 -10.64 11.97 -30.69
CA ALA A 328 -11.28 11.26 -29.60
C ALA A 328 -11.18 9.73 -29.76
N THR A 329 -11.34 9.22 -30.99
CA THR A 329 -11.17 7.78 -31.28
C THR A 329 -9.72 7.33 -31.10
N LYS A 330 -8.75 8.14 -31.56
CA LYS A 330 -7.31 7.90 -31.33
C LYS A 330 -7.00 7.85 -29.84
N LEU A 331 -7.40 8.87 -29.08
CA LEU A 331 -7.14 8.95 -27.64
C LEU A 331 -7.87 7.86 -26.84
N GLN A 332 -9.08 7.45 -27.23
CA GLN A 332 -9.80 6.36 -26.56
C GLN A 332 -9.10 5.01 -26.80
N THR A 333 -8.55 4.79 -28.00
CA THR A 333 -7.73 3.60 -28.28
C THR A 333 -6.48 3.58 -27.41
N GLN A 334 -5.78 4.71 -27.31
CA GLN A 334 -4.60 4.83 -26.44
C GLN A 334 -4.95 4.67 -24.95
N GLN A 335 -6.14 5.12 -24.52
CA GLN A 335 -6.63 4.88 -23.16
C GLN A 335 -6.80 3.39 -22.87
N PHE A 336 -7.42 2.63 -23.78
CA PHE A 336 -7.55 1.19 -23.64
C PHE A 336 -6.20 0.47 -23.62
N GLU A 337 -5.26 0.91 -24.45
CA GLU A 337 -3.91 0.35 -24.46
C GLU A 337 -3.16 0.62 -23.16
N ALA A 338 -3.32 1.81 -22.59
CA ALA A 338 -2.76 2.19 -21.30
C ALA A 338 -3.37 1.38 -20.15
N TRP A 339 -4.70 1.25 -20.10
CA TRP A 339 -5.39 0.41 -19.10
C TRP A 339 -4.93 -1.06 -19.15
N ALA A 340 -4.82 -1.63 -20.35
CA ALA A 340 -4.30 -2.98 -20.51
C ALA A 340 -2.83 -3.10 -20.09
N LYS A 341 -1.99 -2.10 -20.41
CA LYS A 341 -0.58 -2.08 -19.97
C LYS A 341 -0.44 -1.96 -18.46
N ASP A 342 -1.35 -1.25 -17.81
CA ASP A 342 -1.40 -1.11 -16.35
C ASP A 342 -2.00 -2.35 -15.66
N GLY A 343 -2.31 -3.40 -16.43
CA GLY A 343 -2.83 -4.66 -15.90
C GLY A 343 -4.25 -4.59 -15.40
N LYS A 344 -5.04 -3.57 -15.79
CA LYS A 344 -6.46 -3.52 -15.45
C LYS A 344 -7.17 -4.71 -16.08
N SER A 345 -8.00 -5.40 -15.30
CA SER A 345 -8.94 -6.38 -15.81
C SER A 345 -10.18 -5.71 -16.39
N VAL A 346 -11.01 -6.47 -17.10
CA VAL A 346 -12.32 -6.01 -17.54
C VAL A 346 -13.21 -5.62 -16.35
N ASP A 347 -13.12 -6.37 -15.24
CA ASP A 347 -13.84 -6.06 -14.00
C ASP A 347 -13.37 -4.73 -13.39
N ASP A 348 -12.05 -4.47 -13.38
CA ASP A 348 -11.50 -3.19 -12.89
C ASP A 348 -12.04 -2.01 -13.70
N VAL A 349 -12.16 -2.18 -15.03
CA VAL A 349 -12.72 -1.13 -15.90
C VAL A 349 -14.22 -0.99 -15.70
N PHE A 350 -14.97 -2.08 -15.49
CA PHE A 350 -16.38 -2.02 -15.13
C PHE A 350 -16.59 -1.17 -13.86
N GLU A 351 -15.83 -1.44 -12.80
CA GLU A 351 -15.91 -0.70 -11.53
C GLU A 351 -15.42 0.75 -11.68
N LEU A 352 -14.36 0.99 -12.44
CA LEU A 352 -13.83 2.33 -12.74
C LEU A 352 -14.88 3.22 -13.42
N LEU A 353 -15.68 2.66 -14.33
CA LEU A 353 -16.76 3.36 -15.02
C LEU A 353 -17.99 3.59 -14.12
N GLN A 354 -18.02 3.01 -12.91
CA GLN A 354 -19.09 3.05 -11.90
C GLN A 354 -20.49 2.92 -12.51
N LEU A 355 -20.67 1.92 -13.39
CA LEU A 355 -21.92 1.66 -14.11
C LEU A 355 -23.10 1.40 -13.16
N LYS A 356 -22.84 0.72 -12.02
CA LYS A 356 -23.81 0.47 -10.95
C LYS A 356 -24.51 1.72 -10.42
N ARG A 357 -23.80 2.87 -10.39
CA ARG A 357 -24.35 4.13 -9.85
C ARG A 357 -25.46 4.72 -10.72
N LEU A 358 -25.59 4.26 -11.97
CA LEU A 358 -26.58 4.75 -12.92
C LEU A 358 -27.92 4.00 -12.80
N GLN A 359 -27.96 2.89 -12.05
CA GLN A 359 -29.16 2.04 -11.93
C GLN A 359 -29.73 1.72 -13.32
N GLU A 360 -31.05 1.79 -13.53
CA GLU A 360 -31.69 1.48 -14.81
C GLU A 360 -31.28 2.45 -15.93
N ASN A 361 -30.84 3.67 -15.59
CA ASN A 361 -30.37 4.64 -16.59
C ASN A 361 -29.04 4.22 -17.24
N VAL A 362 -28.38 3.18 -16.72
CA VAL A 362 -27.15 2.63 -17.33
C VAL A 362 -27.37 2.23 -18.79
N VAL A 363 -28.59 1.82 -19.18
CA VAL A 363 -28.91 1.38 -20.55
C VAL A 363 -28.70 2.47 -21.59
N ASN A 364 -28.80 3.74 -21.18
CA ASN A 364 -28.55 4.91 -22.02
C ASN A 364 -27.11 5.45 -21.90
N SER A 365 -26.28 4.82 -21.06
CA SER A 365 -24.94 5.30 -20.77
C SER A 365 -23.94 4.91 -21.85
N ARG A 366 -23.23 5.92 -22.36
CA ARG A 366 -22.11 5.71 -23.29
C ARG A 366 -20.90 5.06 -22.63
N ALA A 367 -20.89 4.95 -21.30
CA ALA A 367 -19.88 4.14 -20.61
C ALA A 367 -19.96 2.65 -20.98
N LEU A 368 -21.13 2.16 -21.43
CA LEU A 368 -21.25 0.80 -21.99
C LEU A 368 -20.44 0.65 -23.30
N GLU A 369 -20.43 1.67 -24.18
CA GLU A 369 -19.59 1.68 -25.39
C GLU A 369 -18.10 1.63 -25.03
N THR A 370 -17.70 2.37 -23.99
CA THR A 370 -16.33 2.37 -23.49
C THR A 370 -15.93 1.00 -22.95
N LEU A 371 -16.81 0.34 -22.17
CA LEU A 371 -16.55 -0.99 -21.64
C LEU A 371 -16.41 -2.03 -22.77
N GLU A 372 -17.36 -2.05 -23.71
CA GLU A 372 -17.33 -2.95 -24.87
C GLU A 372 -16.07 -2.72 -25.72
N GLY A 373 -15.69 -1.46 -25.95
CA GLY A 373 -14.45 -1.09 -26.63
C GLY A 373 -13.19 -1.59 -25.92
N TYR A 374 -13.15 -1.49 -24.58
CA TYR A 374 -12.03 -1.98 -23.80
C TYR A 374 -11.93 -3.51 -23.82
N ILE A 375 -13.05 -4.23 -23.67
CA ILE A 375 -13.10 -5.71 -23.76
C ILE A 375 -12.47 -6.19 -25.06
N ASN A 376 -12.79 -5.54 -26.20
CA ASN A 376 -12.22 -5.90 -27.49
C ASN A 376 -10.68 -5.75 -27.52
N VAL A 377 -10.15 -4.66 -26.94
CA VAL A 377 -8.69 -4.46 -26.85
C VAL A 377 -8.05 -5.46 -25.88
N PHE A 378 -8.68 -5.71 -24.74
CA PHE A 378 -8.22 -6.66 -23.73
C PHE A 378 -8.14 -8.08 -24.29
N ASN A 379 -9.22 -8.55 -24.93
CA ASN A 379 -9.28 -9.87 -25.57
C ASN A 379 -8.19 -10.02 -26.64
N ARG A 380 -8.03 -9.03 -27.51
CA ARG A 380 -7.00 -9.05 -28.54
C ARG A 380 -5.58 -9.09 -27.97
N LYS A 381 -5.30 -8.34 -26.91
CA LYS A 381 -3.94 -8.27 -26.32
C LYS A 381 -3.61 -9.50 -25.49
N ASN A 382 -4.58 -10.03 -24.75
CA ASN A 382 -4.37 -11.11 -23.79
C ASN A 382 -4.77 -12.49 -24.33
N SER A 383 -5.22 -12.58 -25.59
CA SER A 383 -5.84 -13.79 -26.16
C SER A 383 -6.98 -14.33 -25.27
N ALA A 384 -7.70 -13.42 -24.62
CA ALA A 384 -8.81 -13.70 -23.72
C ALA A 384 -10.14 -13.69 -24.49
N HIS A 385 -11.20 -14.19 -23.85
CA HIS A 385 -12.53 -14.32 -24.42
C HIS A 385 -13.59 -13.71 -23.48
N GLU A 386 -13.28 -12.56 -22.89
CA GLU A 386 -14.22 -11.83 -22.03
C GLU A 386 -15.47 -11.44 -22.83
N SER A 387 -16.65 -11.78 -22.29
CA SER A 387 -17.94 -11.48 -22.91
C SER A 387 -18.49 -10.18 -22.36
N PHE A 388 -18.93 -9.26 -23.25
CA PHE A 388 -19.59 -8.03 -22.82
C PHE A 388 -20.82 -8.31 -21.94
N MET A 389 -21.68 -9.26 -22.33
CA MET A 389 -22.84 -9.64 -21.51
C MET A 389 -22.42 -10.34 -20.23
N GLY A 390 -21.43 -11.23 -20.27
CA GLY A 390 -20.91 -11.91 -19.08
C GLY A 390 -20.35 -10.92 -18.05
N THR A 391 -19.61 -9.90 -18.51
CA THR A 391 -19.11 -8.81 -17.66
C THR A 391 -20.26 -8.02 -17.03
N LEU A 392 -21.29 -7.64 -17.81
CA LEU A 392 -22.45 -6.94 -17.26
C LEU A 392 -23.20 -7.81 -16.25
N SER A 393 -23.44 -9.09 -16.55
CA SER A 393 -24.11 -10.03 -15.66
C SER A 393 -23.35 -10.12 -14.34
N LYS A 394 -22.05 -10.43 -14.38
CA LYS A 394 -21.19 -10.49 -13.20
C LYS A 394 -21.19 -9.17 -12.43
N GLY A 395 -21.07 -8.05 -13.14
CA GLY A 395 -21.06 -6.72 -12.57
C GLY A 395 -22.36 -6.39 -11.83
N PHE A 396 -23.53 -6.73 -12.37
CA PHE A 396 -24.83 -6.38 -11.80
C PHE A 396 -25.41 -7.39 -10.80
N GLY A 397 -24.67 -8.43 -10.40
CA GLY A 397 -25.11 -9.42 -9.40
C GLY A 397 -25.48 -10.79 -9.97
N GLY A 398 -25.35 -10.96 -11.29
CA GLY A 398 -25.63 -12.17 -12.03
C GLY A 398 -26.61 -11.92 -13.18
N ASP A 399 -26.87 -12.97 -13.95
CA ASP A 399 -27.82 -12.92 -15.07
C ASP A 399 -29.23 -12.50 -14.65
N SER A 400 -29.68 -12.97 -13.49
CA SER A 400 -31.01 -12.68 -12.96
C SER A 400 -31.19 -11.21 -12.64
N ASP A 401 -30.23 -10.64 -11.93
CA ASP A 401 -30.27 -9.24 -11.50
C ASP A 401 -30.13 -8.30 -12.70
N LEU A 402 -29.25 -8.63 -13.65
CA LEU A 402 -29.16 -7.89 -14.91
C LEU A 402 -30.47 -7.97 -15.70
N ALA A 403 -31.07 -9.16 -15.84
CA ALA A 403 -32.30 -9.34 -16.59
C ALA A 403 -33.48 -8.57 -15.96
N ILE A 404 -33.60 -8.60 -14.62
CA ILE A 404 -34.62 -7.84 -13.88
C ILE A 404 -34.39 -6.34 -14.02
N MET A 405 -33.14 -5.87 -13.93
CA MET A 405 -32.82 -4.45 -14.13
C MET A 405 -33.19 -3.98 -15.54
N LEU A 406 -32.88 -4.77 -16.58
CA LEU A 406 -33.27 -4.46 -17.96
C LEU A 406 -34.78 -4.48 -18.15
N GLU A 407 -35.49 -5.43 -17.53
CA GLU A 407 -36.95 -5.47 -17.59
C GLU A 407 -37.58 -4.26 -16.89
N THR A 408 -37.03 -3.85 -15.74
CA THR A 408 -37.45 -2.65 -15.03
C THR A 408 -37.18 -1.38 -15.86
N ALA A 409 -36.04 -1.32 -16.54
CA ALA A 409 -35.71 -0.23 -17.45
C ALA A 409 -36.67 -0.10 -18.64
N LYS A 410 -37.39 -1.17 -19.03
CA LYS A 410 -38.42 -1.12 -20.09
C LYS A 410 -39.69 -0.38 -19.68
N VAL A 411 -39.89 -0.10 -18.39
CA VAL A 411 -41.08 0.63 -17.90
C VAL A 411 -41.08 2.10 -18.34
N SER A 412 -39.90 2.71 -18.47
CA SER A 412 -39.77 4.10 -18.92
C SER A 412 -39.57 4.17 -20.42
N SER A 413 -40.36 5.01 -21.10
CA SER A 413 -40.29 5.20 -22.55
C SER A 413 -38.93 5.72 -23.06
N ILE A 414 -38.16 6.36 -22.19
CA ILE A 414 -36.83 6.91 -22.53
C ILE A 414 -35.76 5.81 -22.55
N THR A 415 -35.94 4.75 -21.76
CA THR A 415 -34.97 3.66 -21.59
C THR A 415 -35.39 2.38 -22.32
N ASP A 416 -36.68 2.22 -22.63
CA ASP A 416 -37.27 1.01 -23.21
C ASP A 416 -36.51 0.47 -24.42
N LYS A 417 -36.29 1.31 -25.44
CA LYS A 417 -35.59 0.89 -26.65
C LYS A 417 -34.20 0.31 -26.34
N LYS A 418 -33.41 1.00 -25.51
CA LYS A 418 -32.05 0.57 -25.15
C LYS A 418 -32.03 -0.62 -24.21
N ALA A 419 -32.98 -0.70 -23.29
CA ALA A 419 -33.16 -1.84 -22.43
C ALA A 419 -33.53 -3.10 -23.22
N THR A 420 -34.45 -2.99 -24.19
CA THR A 420 -34.84 -4.08 -25.09
C THR A 420 -33.67 -4.55 -25.98
N GLU A 421 -32.87 -3.61 -26.51
CA GLU A 421 -31.64 -3.94 -27.25
C GLU A 421 -30.64 -4.74 -26.39
N LEU A 422 -30.40 -4.32 -25.14
CA LEU A 422 -29.51 -5.01 -24.22
C LEU A 422 -30.07 -6.36 -23.74
N GLN A 423 -31.39 -6.45 -23.49
CA GLN A 423 -32.05 -7.69 -23.09
C GLN A 423 -31.97 -8.73 -24.22
N THR A 424 -32.08 -8.30 -25.48
CA THR A 424 -31.87 -9.17 -26.64
C THR A 424 -30.43 -9.69 -26.71
N LYS A 425 -29.43 -8.85 -26.42
CA LYS A 425 -28.02 -9.31 -26.32
C LYS A 425 -27.82 -10.31 -25.18
N LEU A 426 -28.47 -10.11 -24.04
CA LEU A 426 -28.44 -11.05 -22.91
C LEU A 426 -29.07 -12.40 -23.29
N PHE A 427 -30.19 -12.38 -24.00
CA PHE A 427 -30.82 -13.60 -24.51
C PHE A 427 -29.95 -14.33 -25.53
N GLN A 428 -29.27 -13.60 -26.42
CA GLN A 428 -28.29 -14.21 -27.32
C GLN A 428 -27.15 -14.86 -26.52
N HIS A 429 -26.63 -14.19 -25.49
CA HIS A 429 -25.61 -14.75 -24.60
C HIS A 429 -26.08 -16.05 -23.92
N TRP A 430 -27.29 -16.09 -23.36
CA TRP A 430 -27.85 -17.30 -22.78
C TRP A 430 -28.06 -18.42 -23.81
N PHE A 431 -28.49 -18.06 -25.02
CA PHE A 431 -28.66 -19.02 -26.12
C PHE A 431 -27.32 -19.65 -26.52
N ASP A 432 -26.26 -18.84 -26.64
CA ASP A 432 -24.91 -19.30 -26.99
C ASP A 432 -24.31 -20.19 -25.88
N GLU A 433 -24.72 -19.99 -24.61
CA GLU A 433 -24.39 -20.86 -23.48
C GLU A 433 -25.25 -22.14 -23.40
N GLY A 434 -26.22 -22.32 -24.30
CA GLY A 434 -27.08 -23.50 -24.33
C GLY A 434 -28.18 -23.54 -23.25
N VAL A 435 -28.61 -22.37 -22.76
CA VAL A 435 -29.68 -22.29 -21.76
C VAL A 435 -31.01 -22.77 -22.35
N ASP A 436 -31.64 -23.77 -21.70
CA ASP A 436 -32.98 -24.22 -22.07
C ASP A 436 -34.05 -23.28 -21.51
N TRP A 437 -34.86 -22.68 -22.39
CA TRP A 437 -35.94 -21.79 -21.99
C TRP A 437 -36.92 -22.44 -21.00
N LYS A 438 -37.11 -23.77 -21.05
CA LYS A 438 -38.00 -24.50 -20.14
C LYS A 438 -37.48 -24.50 -18.70
N LYS A 439 -36.16 -24.37 -18.53
CA LYS A 439 -35.48 -24.40 -17.24
C LYS A 439 -34.99 -23.02 -16.82
N LEU A 440 -35.18 -21.96 -17.61
CA LEU A 440 -34.64 -20.63 -17.34
C LEU A 440 -34.92 -20.13 -15.91
N ILE A 441 -36.16 -20.28 -15.43
CA ILE A 441 -36.57 -19.87 -14.07
C ILE A 441 -35.78 -20.62 -12.99
N TYR A 442 -35.50 -21.90 -13.21
CA TYR A 442 -34.70 -22.72 -12.29
C TYR A 442 -33.20 -22.42 -12.44
N ASP A 443 -32.68 -22.42 -13.67
CA ASP A 443 -31.26 -22.37 -13.97
C ASP A 443 -30.63 -20.99 -13.76
N ARG A 444 -31.33 -19.91 -14.15
CA ARG A 444 -30.84 -18.54 -14.00
C ARG A 444 -31.40 -17.88 -12.76
N PHE A 445 -32.73 -17.87 -12.62
CA PHE A 445 -33.40 -17.19 -11.50
C PHE A 445 -33.33 -17.95 -10.17
N LYS A 446 -32.92 -19.22 -10.16
CA LYS A 446 -32.80 -20.07 -8.96
C LYS A 446 -34.11 -20.18 -8.17
N VAL A 447 -35.26 -20.16 -8.85
CA VAL A 447 -36.60 -20.28 -8.24
C VAL A 447 -37.17 -21.69 -8.51
N PRO A 448 -37.29 -22.58 -7.51
CA PRO A 448 -37.64 -23.98 -7.73
C PRO A 448 -39.10 -24.28 -8.08
N PRO A 449 -40.11 -23.53 -7.59
CA PRO A 449 -41.46 -23.66 -8.13
C PRO A 449 -41.92 -22.36 -8.84
N LEU A 450 -42.52 -22.52 -10.03
CA LEU A 450 -42.89 -21.40 -10.93
C LEU A 450 -43.87 -20.41 -10.30
N ASP A 451 -44.66 -20.85 -9.33
CA ASP A 451 -45.60 -20.04 -8.54
C ASP A 451 -44.89 -19.05 -7.59
N MET A 452 -43.61 -19.28 -7.27
CA MET A 452 -42.75 -18.36 -6.52
C MET A 452 -42.03 -17.34 -7.42
N ALA A 453 -42.15 -17.44 -8.75
CA ALA A 453 -41.52 -16.50 -9.66
C ALA A 453 -42.25 -15.15 -9.65
N THR A 454 -41.48 -14.06 -9.67
CA THR A 454 -42.07 -12.71 -9.75
C THR A 454 -42.66 -12.46 -11.13
N ARG A 455 -43.53 -11.44 -11.26
CA ARG A 455 -44.13 -11.08 -12.55
C ARG A 455 -43.07 -10.73 -13.60
N GLU A 456 -42.01 -10.05 -13.18
CA GLU A 456 -40.88 -9.68 -14.02
C GLU A 456 -40.15 -10.94 -14.53
N GLN A 457 -39.86 -11.89 -13.64
CA GLN A 457 -39.20 -13.15 -14.01
C GLN A 457 -40.03 -13.97 -15.00
N ILE A 458 -41.36 -14.06 -14.77
CA ILE A 458 -42.28 -14.74 -15.68
C ILE A 458 -42.27 -14.06 -17.06
N ARG A 459 -42.31 -12.73 -17.11
CA ARG A 459 -42.26 -11.97 -18.36
C ARG A 459 -40.94 -12.18 -19.11
N ILE A 460 -39.81 -12.10 -18.40
CA ILE A 460 -38.49 -12.37 -18.99
C ILE A 460 -38.43 -13.79 -19.56
N ALA A 461 -38.97 -14.79 -18.87
CA ALA A 461 -38.99 -16.17 -19.37
C ALA A 461 -39.88 -16.35 -20.61
N GLN A 462 -41.02 -15.65 -20.68
CA GLN A 462 -41.87 -15.62 -21.87
C GLN A 462 -41.15 -14.96 -23.05
N ASP A 463 -40.50 -13.83 -22.83
CA ASP A 463 -39.75 -13.11 -23.86
C ASP A 463 -38.54 -13.94 -24.35
N TYR A 464 -37.81 -14.60 -23.44
CA TYR A 464 -36.71 -15.49 -23.80
C TYR A 464 -37.19 -16.72 -24.59
N ARG A 465 -38.34 -17.31 -24.21
CA ARG A 465 -38.96 -18.41 -24.97
C ARG A 465 -39.28 -17.98 -26.40
N ALA A 466 -39.85 -16.79 -26.57
CA ALA A 466 -40.17 -16.26 -27.90
C ALA A 466 -38.89 -16.07 -28.73
N PHE A 467 -37.84 -15.49 -28.14
CA PHE A 467 -36.52 -15.36 -28.75
C PHE A 467 -35.94 -16.73 -29.14
N PHE A 468 -35.91 -17.70 -28.21
CA PHE A 468 -35.38 -19.04 -28.42
C PHE A 468 -36.08 -19.76 -29.57
N ASN A 469 -37.41 -19.69 -29.64
CA ASN A 469 -38.19 -20.27 -30.73
C ASN A 469 -37.86 -19.61 -32.07
N SER A 470 -37.70 -18.28 -32.10
CA SER A 470 -37.34 -17.57 -33.33
C SER A 470 -35.98 -17.99 -33.91
N LYS A 471 -35.02 -18.39 -33.06
CA LYS A 471 -33.69 -18.86 -33.46
C LYS A 471 -33.67 -20.28 -33.99
N ASN A 472 -34.61 -21.12 -33.56
CA ASN A 472 -34.71 -22.55 -33.94
C ASN A 472 -35.78 -22.83 -35.00
N SER A 473 -36.53 -21.80 -35.43
CA SER A 473 -37.53 -21.90 -36.50
C SER A 473 -36.96 -21.58 -37.90
N VAL A 474 -35.65 -21.32 -37.98
CA VAL A 474 -34.84 -21.11 -39.18
C VAL A 474 -33.88 -22.28 -39.28
#